data_AF-A0A7Y7IHY0-F1
#
_entry.id   AF-A0A7Y7IHY0-F1
#
_cell.length_a   1.000
_cell.length_b   1.000
_cell.length_c   1.000
_cell.angle_alpha   90.00
_cell.angle_beta   90.00
_cell.angle_gamma   90.00
#
_symmetry.space_group_name_H-M   'P 1'
#
loop_
_entity.id
_entity.type
_entity.pdbx_description
1 polymer ?
#
loop_
_entity_poly.entity_id
_entity_poly.type
_entity_poly.pdbx_seq_one_letter_code
_entity_poly.pdbx_strand_id
1 'polypeptide(L)'
;MRFSRTLTSTLTLGATAGLMALGLGAASAHVEATPTETAAGSYSLVTFSVSHGCNGSPTTSLKITLPGELNSVTPTVNPNWTISEATEKFSTPRTLADGSKITERTSSVTYTAKSPLDAHQRDTFTLSLQVPDAVGKTLYFPALQSCEKGATDWKDVPAAGASEDSVANPAPSLTVTAATAASGHGSHGSTDGSPAVEASAGSADENDGGAWPAWLGFGAGLAGLVLGGLAFWRTSRKPGTK
;
A
#
# COMPACT_ATOMS: atom_id res chain seq x y z
N MET A 1 27.46 40.07 53.20
CA MET A 1 26.11 40.22 52.58
C MET A 1 26.12 39.50 51.24
N ARG A 2 25.02 38.81 50.93
CA ARG A 2 24.94 37.66 50.00
C ARG A 2 24.80 38.11 48.54
N PHE A 3 25.60 37.52 47.66
CA PHE A 3 25.46 37.62 46.21
C PHE A 3 24.27 36.76 45.74
N SER A 4 23.24 37.39 45.18
CA SER A 4 22.14 36.70 44.52
C SER A 4 22.56 36.26 43.12
N ARG A 5 22.64 34.94 42.91
CA ARG A 5 22.74 34.32 41.59
C ARG A 5 21.34 34.12 41.03
N THR A 6 20.86 35.03 40.20
CA THR A 6 19.78 34.79 39.25
C THR A 6 20.41 34.66 37.88
N LEU A 7 20.31 33.47 37.26
CA LEU A 7 20.41 33.21 35.81
C LEU A 7 20.67 31.71 35.62
N THR A 8 19.61 30.94 35.34
CA THR A 8 19.58 29.83 34.35
C THR A 8 18.30 29.02 34.55
N SER A 9 17.22 29.43 33.87
CA SER A 9 16.06 28.55 33.67
C SER A 9 15.30 28.95 32.41
N THR A 10 15.96 28.92 31.26
CA THR A 10 15.35 29.25 29.96
C THR A 10 15.84 28.36 28.81
N LEU A 11 16.24 27.11 29.08
CA LEU A 11 16.76 26.22 28.02
C LEU A 11 16.24 24.77 28.05
N THR A 12 15.02 24.54 28.53
CA THR A 12 14.39 23.19 28.47
C THR A 12 13.03 23.15 27.78
N LEU A 13 12.53 24.28 27.24
CA LEU A 13 11.25 24.34 26.53
C LEU A 13 11.36 24.28 24.99
N GLY A 14 12.57 24.19 24.42
CA GLY A 14 12.77 24.17 22.97
C GLY A 14 12.82 22.77 22.35
N ALA A 15 13.23 21.75 23.10
CA ALA A 15 13.50 20.41 22.54
C ALA A 15 12.22 19.57 22.31
N THR A 16 11.14 19.85 23.03
CA THR A 16 9.87 19.10 22.90
C THR A 16 9.01 19.55 21.72
N ALA A 17 9.12 20.81 21.27
CA ALA A 17 8.37 21.30 20.11
C ALA A 17 8.91 20.74 18.78
N GLY A 18 10.21 20.48 18.68
CA GLY A 18 10.85 19.97 17.47
C GLY A 18 10.44 18.53 17.10
N LEU A 19 10.12 17.68 18.08
CA LEU A 19 9.70 16.29 17.80
C LEU A 19 8.25 16.17 17.31
N MET A 20 7.36 17.11 17.64
CA MET A 20 5.96 17.06 17.17
C MET A 20 5.81 17.43 15.68
N ALA A 21 6.79 18.10 15.09
CA ALA A 21 6.76 18.49 13.68
C ALA A 21 7.14 17.34 12.72
N LEU A 22 7.73 16.26 13.22
CA LEU A 22 8.25 15.15 12.40
C LEU A 22 7.27 13.96 12.28
N GLY A 23 6.07 14.06 12.86
CA GLY A 23 5.19 12.90 13.06
C GLY A 23 3.72 13.10 12.71
N LEU A 24 3.34 14.19 12.03
CA LEU A 24 2.02 14.29 11.41
C LEU A 24 2.08 13.61 10.05
N GLY A 25 2.20 12.28 10.05
CA GLY A 25 1.78 11.53 8.87
C GLY A 25 0.34 11.95 8.60
N ALA A 26 0.07 12.51 7.42
CA ALA A 26 -1.29 12.81 7.01
C ALA A 26 -2.11 11.54 7.26
N ALA A 27 -3.11 11.62 8.15
CA ALA A 27 -4.04 10.51 8.30
C ALA A 27 -4.68 10.34 6.92
N SER A 28 -4.28 9.30 6.18
CA SER A 28 -4.73 9.11 4.80
C SER A 28 -6.23 8.86 4.80
N ALA A 29 -6.95 9.92 4.42
CA ALA A 29 -8.40 9.97 4.26
C ALA A 29 -8.82 9.51 2.85
N HIS A 30 -7.86 9.31 1.96
CA HIS A 30 -8.13 9.07 0.55
C HIS A 30 -8.46 7.60 0.32
N VAL A 31 -9.21 7.34 -0.75
CA VAL A 31 -9.28 5.98 -1.30
C VAL A 31 -7.96 5.69 -1.99
N GLU A 32 -7.26 4.67 -1.53
CA GLU A 32 -5.97 4.24 -2.08
C GLU A 32 -6.12 2.96 -2.89
N ALA A 33 -5.28 2.76 -3.90
CA ALA A 33 -5.13 1.52 -4.63
C ALA A 33 -3.79 0.88 -4.29
N THR A 34 -3.81 -0.33 -3.74
CA THR A 34 -2.60 -1.10 -3.39
C THR A 34 -2.48 -2.31 -4.31
N PRO A 35 -1.59 -2.29 -5.32
CA PRO A 35 -1.35 -3.44 -6.18
C PRO A 35 -0.38 -4.44 -5.53
N THR A 36 -0.57 -5.73 -5.77
CA THR A 36 0.43 -6.77 -5.43
C THR A 36 1.58 -6.80 -6.44
N GLU A 37 1.30 -6.47 -7.70
CA GLU A 37 2.28 -6.42 -8.80
C GLU A 37 2.01 -5.21 -9.69
N THR A 38 3.06 -4.65 -10.30
CA THR A 38 2.94 -3.51 -11.22
C THR A 38 3.58 -3.76 -12.57
N ALA A 39 4.23 -4.91 -12.74
CA ALA A 39 4.95 -5.25 -13.95
C ALA A 39 3.99 -5.43 -15.14
N ALA A 40 4.31 -4.85 -16.29
CA ALA A 40 3.58 -5.05 -17.53
C ALA A 40 3.34 -6.55 -17.83
N GLY A 41 2.09 -6.90 -18.19
CA GLY A 41 1.68 -8.26 -18.52
C GLY A 41 1.40 -9.17 -17.31
N SER A 42 1.84 -8.78 -16.10
CA SER A 42 1.59 -9.52 -14.87
C SER A 42 0.12 -9.47 -14.45
N TYR A 43 -0.29 -10.41 -13.59
CA TYR A 43 -1.60 -10.38 -12.96
C TYR A 43 -1.48 -9.81 -11.54
N SER A 44 -2.23 -8.75 -11.25
CA SER A 44 -2.19 -8.07 -9.96
C SER A 44 -3.54 -8.16 -9.25
N LEU A 45 -3.49 -8.32 -7.93
CA LEU A 45 -4.59 -7.95 -7.05
C LEU A 45 -4.42 -6.48 -6.68
N VAL A 46 -5.40 -5.66 -7.02
CA VAL A 46 -5.43 -4.24 -6.66
C VAL A 46 -6.52 -4.05 -5.61
N THR A 47 -6.09 -3.74 -4.39
CA THR A 47 -6.99 -3.52 -3.25
C THR A 47 -7.26 -2.04 -3.07
N PHE A 48 -8.53 -1.66 -3.17
CA PHE A 48 -9.03 -0.33 -2.88
C PHE A 48 -9.49 -0.25 -1.43
N SER A 49 -9.05 0.76 -0.68
CA SER A 49 -9.42 0.93 0.74
C SER A 49 -10.29 2.17 0.95
N VAL A 50 -11.45 2.01 1.62
CA VAL A 50 -12.27 3.14 2.06
C VAL A 50 -12.12 3.29 3.58
N SER A 51 -11.38 4.31 4.01
CA SER A 51 -10.96 4.46 5.42
C SER A 51 -12.02 5.10 6.34
N HIS A 52 -12.97 5.84 5.78
CA HIS A 52 -14.04 6.51 6.53
C HIS A 52 -15.23 6.83 5.62
N GLY A 53 -16.33 7.28 6.22
CA GLY A 53 -17.51 7.82 5.54
C GLY A 53 -17.36 9.27 5.05
N CYS A 54 -18.26 9.73 4.19
CA CYS A 54 -18.23 11.08 3.60
C CYS A 54 -18.68 12.11 4.64
N ASN A 55 -17.79 13.01 5.07
CA ASN A 55 -18.10 14.00 6.11
C ASN A 55 -18.75 13.40 7.37
N GLY A 56 -18.32 12.20 7.78
CA GLY A 56 -18.89 11.47 8.93
C GLY A 56 -20.20 10.73 8.64
N SER A 57 -20.66 10.68 7.38
CA SER A 57 -21.82 9.90 6.96
C SER A 57 -21.43 8.49 6.52
N PRO A 58 -22.18 7.43 6.92
CA PRO A 58 -21.91 6.06 6.50
C PRO A 58 -21.85 5.86 4.98
N THR A 59 -20.93 5.03 4.50
CA THR A 59 -20.73 4.73 3.07
C THR A 59 -21.75 3.71 2.59
N THR A 60 -22.39 3.99 1.47
CA THR A 60 -23.42 3.13 0.86
C THR A 60 -22.97 2.51 -0.45
N SER A 61 -22.05 3.12 -1.18
CA SER A 61 -21.44 2.53 -2.37
C SER A 61 -20.03 3.03 -2.66
N LEU A 62 -19.26 2.20 -3.36
CA LEU A 62 -18.01 2.57 -4.01
C LEU A 62 -18.08 2.14 -5.48
N LYS A 63 -18.05 3.09 -6.40
CA LYS A 63 -17.92 2.83 -7.83
C LYS A 63 -16.50 3.12 -8.29
N ILE A 64 -15.80 2.09 -8.75
CA ILE A 64 -14.44 2.17 -9.29
C ILE A 64 -14.54 2.17 -10.81
N THR A 65 -14.08 3.25 -11.44
CA THR A 65 -14.04 3.38 -12.90
C THR A 65 -12.71 2.85 -13.42
N LEU A 66 -12.77 1.97 -14.42
CA LEU A 66 -11.59 1.29 -14.94
C LEU A 66 -10.93 2.13 -16.05
N PRO A 67 -9.61 2.38 -15.98
CA PRO A 67 -8.87 3.10 -17.02
C PRO A 67 -8.93 2.35 -18.36
N GLY A 68 -8.99 3.10 -19.47
CA GLY A 68 -9.29 2.59 -20.81
C GLY A 68 -8.34 1.51 -21.35
N GLU A 69 -7.17 1.36 -20.71
CA GLU A 69 -6.15 0.36 -20.97
C GLU A 69 -6.58 -1.04 -20.50
N LEU A 70 -7.46 -1.13 -19.50
CA LEU A 70 -7.95 -2.40 -18.96
C LEU A 70 -9.14 -2.92 -19.75
N ASN A 71 -9.11 -4.19 -20.14
CA ASN A 71 -10.20 -4.81 -20.89
C ASN A 71 -11.26 -5.45 -19.98
N SER A 72 -10.83 -6.05 -18.87
CA SER A 72 -11.68 -6.73 -17.91
C SER A 72 -10.97 -6.78 -16.55
N VAL A 73 -11.75 -6.99 -15.49
CA VAL A 73 -11.27 -7.26 -14.13
C VAL A 73 -12.15 -8.35 -13.53
N THR A 74 -11.66 -9.03 -12.50
CA THR A 74 -12.45 -9.97 -11.71
C THR A 74 -12.57 -9.45 -10.28
N PRO A 75 -13.76 -8.99 -9.86
CA PRO A 75 -13.99 -8.56 -8.48
C PRO A 75 -13.86 -9.73 -7.50
N THR A 76 -13.13 -9.53 -6.41
CA THR A 76 -13.15 -10.47 -5.27
C THR A 76 -14.48 -10.33 -4.54
N VAL A 77 -15.11 -11.45 -4.20
CA VAL A 77 -16.37 -11.46 -3.44
C VAL A 77 -16.17 -10.77 -2.09
N ASN A 78 -16.99 -9.78 -1.79
CA ASN A 78 -17.08 -9.17 -0.47
C ASN A 78 -18.46 -9.48 0.15
N PRO A 79 -18.54 -10.19 1.29
CA PRO A 79 -19.81 -10.63 1.87
C PRO A 79 -20.71 -9.47 2.33
N ASN A 80 -20.15 -8.29 2.61
CA ASN A 80 -20.90 -7.12 3.07
C ASN A 80 -21.49 -6.28 1.92
N TRP A 81 -21.16 -6.61 0.67
CA TRP A 81 -21.50 -5.79 -0.50
C TRP A 81 -22.11 -6.63 -1.62
N THR A 82 -22.88 -5.97 -2.48
CA THR A 82 -23.37 -6.48 -3.75
C THR A 82 -22.52 -5.88 -4.85
N ILE A 83 -22.03 -6.73 -5.77
CA ILE A 83 -21.15 -6.34 -6.87
C ILE A 83 -21.97 -6.20 -8.15
N SER A 84 -21.75 -5.12 -8.90
CA SER A 84 -22.27 -4.93 -10.25
C SER A 84 -21.19 -4.40 -11.16
N GLU A 85 -21.12 -4.92 -12.38
CA GLU A 85 -20.19 -4.48 -13.41
C GLU A 85 -20.95 -3.77 -14.52
N ALA A 86 -20.39 -2.66 -15.01
CA ALA A 86 -20.86 -2.01 -16.22
C ALA A 86 -19.89 -2.32 -17.36
N THR A 87 -20.42 -2.57 -18.55
CA THR A 87 -19.62 -2.73 -19.77
C THR A 87 -19.82 -1.55 -20.71
N GLU A 88 -18.80 -1.26 -21.52
CA GLU A 88 -18.91 -0.32 -22.63
C GLU A 88 -18.51 -1.01 -23.93
N LYS A 89 -19.22 -0.67 -25.01
CA LYS A 89 -18.95 -1.21 -26.34
C LYS A 89 -17.97 -0.31 -27.08
N PHE A 90 -17.00 -0.92 -27.74
CA PHE A 90 -16.12 -0.21 -28.65
C PHE A 90 -16.85 0.10 -29.95
N SER A 91 -16.60 1.29 -30.51
CA SER A 91 -17.04 1.64 -31.86
C SER A 91 -16.33 0.80 -32.93
N THR A 92 -15.11 0.35 -32.65
CA THR A 92 -14.33 -0.57 -33.48
C THR A 92 -13.75 -1.68 -32.60
N PRO A 93 -13.84 -2.97 -32.98
CA PRO A 93 -13.30 -4.06 -32.17
C PRO A 93 -11.82 -3.83 -31.85
N ARG A 94 -11.45 -4.01 -30.58
CA ARG A 94 -10.07 -3.90 -30.09
C ARG A 94 -9.38 -5.25 -30.27
N THR A 95 -8.20 -5.26 -30.89
CA THR A 95 -7.34 -6.45 -30.99
C THR A 95 -6.50 -6.57 -29.73
N LEU A 96 -6.47 -7.74 -29.11
CA LEU A 96 -5.65 -8.07 -27.94
C LEU A 96 -4.26 -8.55 -28.35
N ALA A 97 -3.36 -8.68 -27.38
CA ALA A 97 -1.98 -9.13 -27.62
C ALA A 97 -1.90 -10.56 -28.19
N ASP A 98 -2.88 -11.41 -27.90
CA ASP A 98 -3.02 -12.77 -28.44
C ASP A 98 -3.66 -12.82 -29.84
N GLY A 99 -3.97 -11.66 -30.43
CA GLY A 99 -4.62 -11.53 -31.74
C GLY A 99 -6.14 -11.70 -31.73
N SER A 100 -6.75 -12.05 -30.58
CA SER A 100 -8.21 -12.09 -30.43
C SER A 100 -8.80 -10.68 -30.49
N LYS A 101 -10.11 -10.59 -30.74
CA LYS A 101 -10.83 -9.31 -30.82
C LYS A 101 -11.95 -9.26 -29.81
N ILE A 102 -12.03 -8.13 -29.10
CA ILE A 102 -13.13 -7.83 -28.18
C ILE A 102 -13.94 -6.63 -28.69
N THR A 103 -15.25 -6.68 -28.48
CA THR A 103 -16.20 -5.62 -28.87
C THR A 103 -16.70 -4.80 -27.69
N GLU A 104 -16.43 -5.24 -26.47
CA GLU A 104 -16.75 -4.54 -25.24
C GLU A 104 -15.69 -4.79 -24.16
N ARG A 105 -15.66 -3.91 -23.17
CA ARG A 105 -14.81 -4.00 -21.97
C ARG A 105 -15.63 -3.70 -20.72
N THR A 106 -15.17 -4.17 -19.57
CA THR A 106 -15.67 -3.67 -18.28
C THR A 106 -15.21 -2.21 -18.11
N SER A 107 -16.15 -1.30 -17.90
CA SER A 107 -15.89 0.14 -17.73
C SER A 107 -15.87 0.56 -16.25
N SER A 108 -16.62 -0.13 -15.39
CA SER A 108 -16.59 0.10 -13.95
C SER A 108 -17.09 -1.09 -13.14
N VAL A 109 -16.65 -1.16 -11.88
CA VAL A 109 -17.16 -2.08 -10.87
C VAL A 109 -17.77 -1.26 -9.75
N THR A 110 -19.02 -1.57 -9.37
CA THR A 110 -19.72 -0.91 -8.26
C THR A 110 -19.96 -1.91 -7.14
N TYR A 111 -19.51 -1.56 -5.95
CA TYR A 111 -19.85 -2.24 -4.71
C TYR A 111 -20.94 -1.43 -4.00
N THR A 112 -22.09 -2.06 -3.73
CA THR A 112 -23.19 -1.46 -2.97
C THR A 112 -23.33 -2.17 -1.64
N ALA A 113 -23.30 -1.42 -0.53
CA ALA A 113 -23.32 -1.99 0.80
C ALA A 113 -24.68 -2.66 1.08
N LYS A 114 -24.68 -3.87 1.63
CA LYS A 114 -25.92 -4.53 2.10
C LYS A 114 -26.48 -3.84 3.35
N SER A 115 -25.59 -3.25 4.14
CA SER A 115 -25.89 -2.32 5.21
C SER A 115 -24.80 -1.22 5.16
N PRO A 116 -25.14 0.06 5.32
CA PRO A 116 -24.15 1.14 5.22
C PRO A 116 -22.94 0.88 6.11
N LEU A 117 -21.75 1.05 5.56
CA LEU A 117 -20.49 0.96 6.31
C LEU A 117 -20.40 2.17 7.25
N ASP A 118 -20.26 1.91 8.55
CA ASP A 118 -20.13 2.95 9.57
C ASP A 118 -19.02 3.95 9.20
N ALA A 119 -19.25 5.23 9.48
CA ALA A 119 -18.36 6.30 9.03
C ALA A 119 -16.95 6.25 9.66
N HIS A 120 -16.77 5.50 10.74
CA HIS A 120 -15.49 5.32 11.45
C HIS A 120 -14.90 3.92 11.26
N GLN A 121 -15.50 3.11 10.37
CA GLN A 121 -15.00 1.80 9.99
C GLN A 121 -14.41 1.83 8.58
N ARG A 122 -13.47 0.92 8.34
CA ARG A 122 -12.84 0.73 7.03
C ARG A 122 -13.29 -0.59 6.43
N ASP A 123 -13.41 -0.61 5.10
CA ASP A 123 -13.51 -1.84 4.33
C ASP A 123 -12.59 -1.77 3.09
N THR A 124 -12.40 -2.90 2.43
CA THR A 124 -11.52 -3.05 1.27
C THR A 124 -12.20 -3.80 0.13
N PHE A 125 -11.81 -3.46 -1.10
CA PHE A 125 -12.37 -3.98 -2.33
C PHE A 125 -11.25 -4.41 -3.25
N THR A 126 -11.11 -5.72 -3.50
CA THR A 126 -9.99 -6.23 -4.30
C THR A 126 -10.47 -6.59 -5.70
N LEU A 127 -9.83 -6.00 -6.71
CA LEU A 127 -10.00 -6.36 -8.11
C LEU A 127 -8.77 -7.14 -8.58
N SER A 128 -9.01 -8.25 -9.28
CA SER A 128 -7.96 -9.01 -9.96
C SER A 128 -7.90 -8.56 -11.42
N LEU A 129 -6.73 -8.16 -11.91
CA LEU A 129 -6.57 -7.62 -13.26
C LEU A 129 -5.22 -7.95 -13.87
N GLN A 130 -5.16 -7.99 -15.19
CA GLN A 130 -3.91 -8.01 -15.92
C GLN A 130 -3.39 -6.59 -16.09
N VAL A 131 -2.17 -6.33 -15.67
CA VAL A 131 -1.50 -5.04 -15.86
C VAL A 131 -1.21 -4.87 -17.36
N PRO A 132 -1.65 -3.76 -17.99
CA PRO A 132 -1.48 -3.55 -19.42
C PRO A 132 -0.01 -3.36 -19.79
N ASP A 133 0.33 -3.67 -21.04
CA ASP A 133 1.67 -3.43 -21.62
C ASP A 133 1.89 -1.95 -21.93
N ALA A 134 1.95 -1.13 -20.88
CA ALA A 134 2.05 0.33 -20.96
C ALA A 134 3.10 0.87 -19.97
N VAL A 135 4.33 0.35 -20.04
CA VAL A 135 5.43 0.68 -19.13
C VAL A 135 5.62 2.20 -18.98
N GLY A 136 5.75 2.65 -17.73
CA GLY A 136 5.91 4.07 -17.37
C GLY A 136 4.60 4.86 -17.30
N LYS A 137 3.47 4.27 -17.70
CA LYS A 137 2.17 4.91 -17.59
C LYS A 137 1.58 4.71 -16.19
N THR A 138 0.99 5.77 -15.64
CA THR A 138 0.15 5.68 -14.44
C THR A 138 -1.29 5.44 -14.86
N LEU A 139 -1.88 4.36 -14.33
CA LEU A 139 -3.29 4.05 -14.46
C LEU A 139 -4.03 4.68 -13.28
N TYR A 140 -5.00 5.54 -13.57
CA TYR A 140 -5.85 6.14 -12.57
C TYR A 140 -7.21 5.45 -12.57
N PHE A 141 -7.74 5.22 -11.37
CA PHE A 141 -8.99 4.53 -11.12
C PHE A 141 -9.97 5.47 -10.40
N PRO A 142 -10.63 6.40 -11.11
CA PRO A 142 -11.57 7.30 -10.47
C PRO A 142 -12.60 6.53 -9.63
N ALA A 143 -12.73 6.90 -8.37
CA ALA A 143 -13.58 6.21 -7.41
C ALA A 143 -14.64 7.18 -6.85
N LEU A 144 -15.91 6.87 -7.10
CA LEU A 144 -17.02 7.62 -6.50
C LEU A 144 -17.48 6.89 -5.23
N GLN A 145 -17.22 7.50 -4.08
CA GLN A 145 -17.72 7.05 -2.78
C GLN A 145 -19.04 7.76 -2.50
N SER A 146 -20.14 7.01 -2.47
CA SER A 146 -21.44 7.53 -2.06
C SER A 146 -21.72 7.19 -0.61
N CYS A 147 -22.32 8.12 0.11
CA CYS A 147 -22.72 7.96 1.49
C CYS A 147 -24.20 8.27 1.67
N GLU A 148 -24.75 7.98 2.85
CA GLU A 148 -26.15 8.34 3.13
C GLU A 148 -26.41 9.85 2.97
N LYS A 149 -25.41 10.67 3.27
CA LYS A 149 -25.40 12.12 3.07
C LYS A 149 -24.16 12.51 2.28
N GLY A 150 -24.39 12.90 1.02
CA GLY A 150 -23.34 13.38 0.13
C GLY A 150 -22.49 12.26 -0.47
N ALA A 151 -21.40 12.68 -1.12
CA ALA A 151 -20.46 11.81 -1.80
C ALA A 151 -19.10 12.49 -1.90
N THR A 152 -18.05 11.69 -2.08
CA THR A 152 -16.71 12.16 -2.45
C THR A 152 -16.32 11.50 -3.76
N ASP A 153 -15.86 12.33 -4.71
CA ASP A 153 -15.45 11.89 -6.05
C ASP A 153 -13.92 11.93 -6.16
N TRP A 154 -13.29 10.79 -5.92
CA TRP A 154 -11.83 10.58 -5.97
C TRP A 154 -11.38 10.43 -7.43
N LYS A 155 -11.31 11.54 -8.16
CA LYS A 155 -11.07 11.56 -9.61
C LYS A 155 -9.94 12.50 -10.05
N ASP A 156 -9.42 13.32 -9.15
CA ASP A 156 -8.50 14.38 -9.53
C ASP A 156 -7.13 13.77 -9.85
N VAL A 157 -6.53 14.17 -10.97
CA VAL A 157 -5.24 13.66 -11.44
C VAL A 157 -4.19 14.76 -11.22
N PRO A 158 -3.11 14.50 -10.47
CA PRO A 158 -2.02 15.45 -10.30
C PRO A 158 -1.36 15.82 -11.63
N ALA A 159 -0.76 17.01 -11.68
CA ALA A 159 0.12 17.37 -12.78
C ALA A 159 1.30 16.37 -12.86
N ALA A 160 1.86 16.17 -14.06
CA ALA A 160 2.97 15.25 -14.26
C ALA A 160 4.14 15.56 -13.30
N GLY A 161 4.57 14.57 -12.52
CA GLY A 161 5.64 14.71 -11.53
C GLY A 161 5.25 15.41 -10.21
N ALA A 162 4.00 15.82 -10.04
CA ALA A 162 3.47 16.35 -8.78
C ALA A 162 3.02 15.21 -7.85
N SER A 163 3.01 15.48 -6.53
CA SER A 163 2.47 14.57 -5.52
C SER A 163 0.96 14.40 -5.65
N GLU A 164 0.42 13.25 -5.26
CA GLU A 164 -1.02 13.00 -5.15
C GLU A 164 -1.70 13.99 -4.19
N ASP A 165 -1.00 14.44 -3.14
CA ASP A 165 -1.49 15.44 -2.20
C ASP A 165 -1.60 16.86 -2.80
N SER A 166 -1.17 17.06 -4.05
CA SER A 166 -1.32 18.35 -4.73
C SER A 166 -2.74 18.62 -5.23
N VAL A 167 -3.62 17.62 -5.21
CA VAL A 167 -5.02 17.72 -5.62
C VAL A 167 -5.95 17.36 -4.46
N ALA A 168 -7.20 17.84 -4.51
CA ALA A 168 -8.13 17.70 -3.40
C ALA A 168 -8.67 16.29 -3.21
N ASN A 169 -9.01 15.59 -4.30
CA ASN A 169 -9.55 14.24 -4.26
C ASN A 169 -8.76 13.34 -5.24
N PRO A 170 -7.52 12.97 -4.90
CA PRO A 170 -6.66 12.22 -5.82
C PRO A 170 -7.33 10.90 -6.21
N ALA A 171 -7.34 10.59 -7.51
CA ALA A 171 -7.80 9.30 -7.99
C ALA A 171 -6.80 8.21 -7.54
N PRO A 172 -7.27 7.07 -7.00
CA PRO A 172 -6.43 5.91 -6.74
C PRO A 172 -5.63 5.53 -7.99
N SER A 173 -4.36 5.20 -7.84
CA SER A 173 -3.47 5.03 -8.99
C SER A 173 -2.50 3.86 -8.83
N LEU A 174 -2.00 3.34 -9.96
CA LEU A 174 -0.83 2.47 -10.00
C LEU A 174 0.03 2.80 -11.22
N THR A 175 1.35 2.76 -11.08
CA THR A 175 2.26 2.99 -12.20
C THR A 175 2.77 1.66 -12.74
N VAL A 176 2.64 1.47 -14.06
CA VAL A 176 3.09 0.25 -14.74
C VAL A 176 4.61 0.22 -14.80
N THR A 177 5.21 -0.81 -14.23
CA THR A 177 6.65 -1.05 -14.26
C THR A 177 7.02 -1.99 -15.40
N ALA A 178 8.31 -2.05 -15.73
CA ALA A 178 8.80 -2.98 -16.74
C ALA A 178 8.55 -4.43 -16.31
N ALA A 179 8.28 -5.31 -17.27
CA ALA A 179 8.21 -6.74 -16.99
C ALA A 179 9.53 -7.23 -16.40
N THR A 180 9.48 -7.93 -15.26
CA THR A 180 10.63 -8.66 -14.75
C THR A 180 10.74 -9.96 -15.55
N ALA A 181 11.92 -10.23 -16.14
CA ALA A 181 12.15 -11.51 -16.79
C ALA A 181 12.00 -12.65 -15.76
N ALA A 182 10.87 -13.35 -15.80
CA ALA A 182 10.70 -14.56 -15.01
C ALA A 182 11.64 -15.63 -15.57
N SER A 183 12.64 -16.03 -14.77
CA SER A 183 13.38 -17.26 -14.98
C SER A 183 12.40 -18.39 -15.28
N GLY A 184 12.55 -19.01 -16.45
CA GLY A 184 11.58 -19.93 -17.02
C GLY A 184 11.16 -21.03 -16.04
N HIS A 185 9.86 -21.28 -15.98
CA HIS A 185 9.35 -22.49 -15.34
C HIS A 185 9.83 -23.67 -16.17
N GLY A 186 10.81 -24.39 -15.63
CA GLY A 186 11.34 -25.61 -16.21
C GLY A 186 10.20 -26.56 -16.52
N SER A 187 10.17 -27.03 -17.76
CA SER A 187 9.32 -28.13 -18.22
C SER A 187 9.51 -29.32 -17.29
N HIS A 188 8.52 -29.62 -16.46
CA HIS A 188 8.43 -30.92 -15.78
C HIS A 188 8.13 -31.98 -16.84
N GLY A 189 9.19 -32.52 -17.43
CA GLY A 189 9.13 -33.75 -18.20
C GLY A 189 8.77 -34.90 -17.26
N SER A 190 7.57 -35.42 -17.41
CA SER A 190 7.14 -36.66 -16.78
C SER A 190 7.96 -37.83 -17.31
N THR A 191 8.70 -38.51 -16.44
CA THR A 191 9.11 -39.90 -16.64
C THR A 191 8.83 -40.68 -15.38
N ASP A 192 7.85 -41.58 -15.50
CA ASP A 192 7.50 -42.65 -14.56
C ASP A 192 8.70 -43.54 -14.23
N GLY A 193 8.76 -44.01 -12.99
CA GLY A 193 9.61 -45.14 -12.61
C GLY A 193 10.17 -45.08 -11.18
N SER A 194 9.39 -45.56 -10.20
CA SER A 194 9.91 -46.02 -8.90
C SER A 194 10.38 -47.48 -9.03
N PRO A 195 11.42 -47.95 -8.29
CA PRO A 195 11.17 -48.41 -6.92
C PRO A 195 12.22 -47.98 -5.86
N ALA A 196 11.83 -48.17 -4.61
CA ALA A 196 12.52 -47.88 -3.34
C ALA A 196 13.90 -48.57 -3.16
N VAL A 197 14.82 -47.98 -2.37
CA VAL A 197 15.05 -48.19 -0.92
C VAL A 197 16.28 -47.41 -0.38
N GLU A 198 16.23 -47.15 0.93
CA GLU A 198 17.32 -46.96 1.90
C GLU A 198 18.11 -45.64 2.03
N ALA A 199 18.29 -45.29 3.30
CA ALA A 199 18.98 -44.14 3.85
C ALA A 199 20.50 -44.30 3.81
N SER A 200 21.22 -43.20 3.62
CA SER A 200 22.55 -42.99 4.17
C SER A 200 22.82 -41.50 4.32
N ALA A 201 23.37 -41.15 5.48
CA ALA A 201 23.83 -39.81 5.83
C ALA A 201 25.05 -39.40 5.01
N GLY A 202 25.21 -38.10 4.77
CA GLY A 202 26.47 -37.55 4.28
C GLY A 202 26.37 -36.15 3.69
N SER A 203 26.91 -35.21 4.45
CA SER A 203 27.57 -33.97 4.00
C SER A 203 26.70 -32.77 3.66
N ALA A 204 26.83 -31.77 4.54
CA ALA A 204 26.60 -30.37 4.23
C ALA A 204 27.61 -29.92 3.17
N ASP A 205 27.12 -29.21 2.16
CA ASP A 205 27.94 -28.39 1.28
C ASP A 205 27.44 -26.94 1.40
N GLU A 206 28.36 -26.09 1.85
CA GLU A 206 28.29 -24.64 1.82
C GLU A 206 28.08 -24.16 0.38
N ASN A 207 27.14 -23.23 0.18
CA ASN A 207 27.22 -22.35 -0.96
C ASN A 207 27.03 -20.90 -0.50
N ASP A 208 28.15 -20.18 -0.53
CA ASP A 208 28.28 -18.75 -0.31
C ASP A 208 27.47 -17.96 -1.34
N GLY A 209 26.67 -17.01 -0.85
CA GLY A 209 25.82 -16.18 -1.69
C GLY A 209 25.23 -14.98 -0.97
N GLY A 210 26.07 -14.16 -0.33
CA GLY A 210 25.79 -12.72 -0.15
C GLY A 210 24.64 -12.33 0.80
N ALA A 211 24.57 -12.90 2.00
CA ALA A 211 23.77 -12.31 3.08
C ALA A 211 24.66 -11.38 3.93
N TRP A 212 24.50 -10.06 3.78
CA TRP A 212 25.03 -9.11 4.75
C TRP A 212 24.37 -9.36 6.11
N PRO A 213 25.15 -9.70 7.14
CA PRO A 213 24.55 -10.21 8.36
C PRO A 213 24.03 -9.04 9.22
N ALA A 214 22.73 -9.08 9.52
CA ALA A 214 21.91 -8.05 10.19
C ALA A 214 22.32 -7.68 11.64
N TRP A 215 23.51 -8.06 12.10
CA TRP A 215 24.00 -7.76 13.46
C TRP A 215 24.77 -6.44 13.57
N LEU A 216 25.17 -5.81 12.46
CA LEU A 216 25.85 -4.52 12.48
C LEU A 216 24.92 -3.35 12.90
N GLY A 217 23.61 -3.50 12.81
CA GLY A 217 22.64 -2.50 13.26
C GLY A 217 22.36 -2.52 14.78
N PHE A 218 22.50 -3.67 15.43
CA PHE A 218 22.19 -3.83 16.86
C PHE A 218 23.30 -3.28 17.78
N GLY A 219 24.55 -3.25 17.31
CA GLY A 219 25.69 -2.76 18.10
C GLY A 219 25.62 -1.26 18.43
N ALA A 220 25.11 -0.43 17.51
CA ALA A 220 25.00 1.01 17.71
C ALA A 220 23.87 1.39 18.68
N GLY A 221 22.75 0.65 18.65
CA GLY A 221 21.59 0.93 19.51
C GLY A 221 21.83 0.62 21.00
N LEU A 222 22.57 -0.45 21.29
CA LEU A 222 22.88 -0.84 22.68
C LEU A 222 23.87 0.12 23.35
N ALA A 223 24.84 0.67 22.61
CA ALA A 223 25.77 1.67 23.15
C ALA A 223 25.06 2.97 23.57
N GLY A 224 24.04 3.41 22.81
CA GLY A 224 23.22 4.57 23.15
C GLY A 224 22.40 4.40 24.43
N LEU A 225 21.82 3.20 24.64
CA LEU A 225 21.01 2.88 25.82
C LEU A 225 21.85 2.84 27.11
N VAL A 226 23.08 2.33 27.03
CA VAL A 226 24.02 2.28 28.18
C VAL A 226 24.47 3.69 28.58
N LEU A 227 24.79 4.55 27.61
CA LEU A 227 25.18 5.94 27.90
C LEU A 227 24.02 6.76 28.47
N GLY A 228 22.79 6.56 27.95
CA GLY A 228 21.58 7.20 28.48
C GLY A 228 21.23 6.76 29.90
N GLY A 229 21.36 5.47 30.21
CA GLY A 229 21.10 4.92 31.54
C GLY A 229 22.09 5.43 32.60
N LEU A 230 23.37 5.55 32.26
CA LEU A 230 24.41 6.07 33.17
C LEU A 230 24.21 7.56 33.48
N ALA A 231 23.74 8.35 32.51
CA ALA A 231 23.42 9.76 32.73
C ALA A 231 22.25 9.94 33.72
N PHE A 232 21.18 9.15 33.58
CA PHE A 232 19.99 9.19 34.44
C PHE A 232 20.28 8.76 35.90
N TRP A 233 21.14 7.76 36.08
CA TRP A 233 21.52 7.29 37.42
C TRP A 233 22.41 8.29 38.16
N ARG A 234 23.21 9.08 37.43
CA ARG A 234 24.11 10.09 38.03
C ARG A 234 23.36 11.34 38.48
N THR A 235 22.26 11.71 37.82
CA THR A 235 21.40 12.84 38.22
C THR A 235 20.41 12.50 39.34
N SER A 236 20.02 11.23 39.49
CA SER A 236 19.10 10.80 40.55
C SER A 236 19.75 10.68 41.94
N ARG A 237 21.09 10.76 42.02
CA ARG A 237 21.84 10.79 43.29
C ARG A 237 22.27 12.21 43.65
N LYS A 238 21.35 13.05 44.11
CA LYS A 238 21.72 14.19 44.96
C LYS A 238 21.78 13.73 46.42
N PRO A 239 22.87 13.98 47.15
CA PRO A 239 22.96 13.66 48.57
C PRO A 239 22.04 14.59 49.37
N GLY A 240 21.23 14.00 50.23
CA GLY A 240 20.46 14.72 51.24
C GLY A 240 21.39 15.56 52.10
N THR A 241 21.03 16.82 52.32
CA THR A 241 21.66 17.68 53.31
C THR A 241 20.73 17.78 54.51
N LYS A 242 21.33 17.60 55.69
CA LYS A 242 20.75 17.60 57.03
C LYS A 242 20.05 18.91 57.37
#